data_AF-A0A8H7I7K8-F1
#
_entry.id   AF-A0A8H7I7K8-F1
#
_cell.length_a   1.000
_cell.length_b   1.000
_cell.length_c   1.000
_cell.angle_alpha   90.00
_cell.angle_beta   90.00
_cell.angle_gamma   90.00
#
_symmetry.space_group_name_H-M   'P 1'
#
loop_
_entity.id
_entity.type
_entity.pdbx_description
1 polymer ?
#
loop_
_entity_poly.entity_id
_entity_poly.type
_entity_poly.pdbx_seq_one_letter_code
_entity_poly.pdbx_strand_id
1 'polypeptide(L)'
;MLPSEVFANTSEEELKIVIEIRSRLREDPSLEPIIQFLTEDADNAPPSIQKAYRDYNWEEDLLWYCGKLVVPDLETLKERLLREFHNSPLAGHPGQQRTLELLSRNYWWPGMKSSAKEWVECCPTCQANCRAHAPVIALKPLEVPLPVPHNILQLHHRISQV
;
A
#
# COMPACT_ATOMS: atom_id res chain seq x y z
N MET A 1 20.57 -3.00 -13.92
CA MET A 1 20.20 -4.19 -13.12
C MET A 1 20.01 -3.72 -11.70
N LEU A 2 18.82 -3.89 -11.12
CA LEU A 2 18.58 -3.50 -9.72
C LEU A 2 19.27 -4.50 -8.77
N PRO A 3 19.86 -4.07 -7.65
CA PRO A 3 20.55 -4.96 -6.72
C PRO A 3 19.61 -6.02 -6.13
N SER A 4 20.09 -7.26 -6.04
CA SER A 4 19.42 -8.41 -5.43
C SER A 4 19.07 -8.22 -3.94
N GLU A 5 19.65 -7.21 -3.30
CA GLU A 5 19.38 -6.84 -1.89
C GLU A 5 17.97 -6.28 -1.67
N VAL A 6 17.29 -5.80 -2.72
CA VAL A 6 15.92 -5.26 -2.60
C VAL A 6 14.88 -6.36 -2.35
N PHE A 7 15.15 -7.61 -2.76
CA PHE A 7 14.19 -8.72 -2.67
C PHE A 7 14.43 -9.66 -1.48
N ALA A 8 15.65 -9.75 -0.96
CA ALA A 8 15.97 -10.65 0.15
C ALA A 8 15.45 -10.15 1.51
N ASN A 9 15.39 -8.83 1.71
CA ASN A 9 14.97 -8.25 2.99
C ASN A 9 13.45 -8.37 3.25
N THR A 10 12.64 -8.52 2.19
CA THR A 10 11.18 -8.63 2.35
C THR A 10 10.78 -9.93 3.05
N SER A 11 11.47 -11.06 2.79
CA SER A 11 11.12 -12.32 3.44
C SER A 11 11.44 -12.33 4.94
N GLU A 12 12.55 -11.72 5.36
CA GLU A 12 12.91 -11.68 6.78
C GLU A 12 11.99 -10.76 7.58
N GLU A 13 11.64 -9.60 7.02
CA GLU A 13 10.73 -8.65 7.69
C GLU A 13 9.29 -9.19 7.76
N GLU A 14 8.80 -9.85 6.70
CA GLU A 14 7.50 -10.54 6.74
C GLU A 14 7.50 -11.66 7.78
N LEU A 15 8.58 -12.45 7.89
CA LEU A 15 8.69 -13.49 8.92
C LEU A 15 8.67 -12.90 10.35
N LYS A 16 9.36 -11.77 10.58
CA LYS A 16 9.31 -11.08 11.89
C LYS A 16 7.89 -10.64 12.24
N ILE A 17 7.15 -10.11 11.27
CA ILE A 17 5.74 -9.71 11.45
C ILE A 17 4.90 -10.93 11.82
N VAL A 18 5.02 -12.02 11.08
CA VAL A 18 4.24 -13.24 11.33
C VAL A 18 4.57 -13.84 12.71
N ILE A 19 5.85 -13.90 13.08
CA ILE A 19 6.28 -14.39 14.39
C ILE A 19 5.71 -13.54 15.53
N GLU A 20 5.71 -12.21 15.36
CA GLU A 20 5.14 -11.29 16.35
C GLU A 20 3.62 -11.38 16.43
N ILE A 21 2.92 -11.52 15.30
CA ILE A 21 1.47 -11.79 15.29
C ILE A 21 1.19 -13.05 16.09
N ARG A 22 1.89 -14.15 15.75
CA ARG A 22 1.71 -15.45 16.40
C ARG A 22 1.86 -15.39 17.91
N SER A 23 2.87 -14.67 18.41
CA SER A 23 3.10 -14.57 19.86
C SER A 23 2.03 -13.74 20.58
N ARG A 24 1.39 -12.78 19.89
CA ARG A 24 0.46 -11.83 20.49
C ARG A 24 -1.02 -12.18 20.31
N LEU A 25 -1.38 -13.09 19.40
CA LEU A 25 -2.78 -13.44 19.11
C LEU A 25 -3.56 -13.89 20.35
N ARG A 26 -2.96 -14.73 21.21
CA ARG A 26 -3.60 -15.21 22.46
C ARG A 26 -3.57 -14.19 23.60
N GLU A 27 -2.78 -13.12 23.47
CA GLU A 27 -2.76 -12.04 24.46
C GLU A 27 -3.92 -11.06 24.23
N ASP A 28 -4.56 -11.10 23.05
CA ASP A 28 -5.67 -10.24 22.68
C ASP A 28 -7.02 -10.82 23.19
N PRO A 29 -7.65 -10.19 24.21
CA PRO A 29 -8.89 -10.70 24.77
C PRO A 29 -10.06 -10.68 23.78
N SER A 30 -9.98 -9.87 22.72
CA SER A 30 -11.01 -9.78 21.69
C SER A 30 -10.98 -10.95 20.71
N LEU A 31 -9.81 -11.61 20.57
CA LEU A 31 -9.61 -12.73 19.66
C LEU A 31 -9.77 -14.08 20.36
N GLU A 32 -9.53 -14.15 21.67
CA GLU A 32 -9.60 -15.40 22.43
C GLU A 32 -10.90 -16.20 22.24
N PRO A 33 -12.11 -15.59 22.25
CA PRO A 33 -13.35 -16.34 22.02
C PRO A 33 -13.42 -17.01 20.64
N ILE A 34 -12.80 -16.37 19.63
CA ILE A 34 -12.76 -16.87 18.27
C ILE A 34 -11.76 -18.03 18.19
N ILE A 35 -10.57 -17.85 18.77
CA ILE A 35 -9.53 -18.89 18.82
C ILE A 35 -10.05 -20.12 19.54
N GLN A 36 -10.60 -19.94 20.74
CA GLN A 36 -11.21 -21.00 21.54
C GLN A 36 -12.26 -21.79 20.78
N PHE A 37 -13.18 -21.07 20.11
CA PHE A 37 -14.23 -21.70 19.29
C PHE A 37 -13.65 -22.59 18.19
N LEU A 38 -12.64 -22.08 17.46
CA LEU A 38 -12.03 -22.78 16.35
C LEU A 38 -11.18 -23.98 16.79
N THR A 39 -10.62 -23.96 18.00
CA THR A 39 -9.76 -25.03 18.49
C THR A 39 -10.50 -26.16 19.21
N GLU A 40 -11.62 -25.85 19.89
CA GLU A 40 -12.25 -26.82 20.80
C GLU A 40 -13.73 -27.11 20.49
N ASP A 41 -14.49 -26.12 20.01
CA ASP A 41 -15.95 -26.19 19.99
C ASP A 41 -16.56 -26.34 18.59
N ALA A 42 -15.76 -26.22 17.53
CA ALA A 42 -16.25 -26.09 16.15
C ALA A 42 -17.21 -27.22 15.72
N ASP A 43 -16.90 -28.48 16.07
CA ASP A 43 -17.70 -29.65 15.66
C ASP A 43 -19.04 -29.78 16.40
N ASN A 44 -19.13 -29.24 17.62
CA ASN A 44 -20.30 -29.38 18.50
C ASN A 44 -21.21 -28.15 18.51
N ALA A 45 -20.80 -27.08 17.83
CA ALA A 45 -21.51 -25.81 17.83
C ALA A 45 -22.83 -25.87 17.04
N PRO A 46 -23.88 -25.13 17.46
CA PRO A 46 -25.09 -24.98 16.66
C PRO A 46 -24.81 -24.39 15.26
N PRO A 47 -25.61 -24.72 14.22
CA PRO A 47 -25.39 -24.22 12.86
C PRO A 47 -25.34 -22.69 12.74
N SER A 48 -26.03 -21.96 13.62
CA SER A 48 -25.98 -20.50 13.69
C SER A 48 -24.61 -19.96 14.07
N ILE A 49 -23.93 -20.61 15.01
CA ILE A 49 -22.60 -20.22 15.49
C ILE A 49 -21.54 -20.63 14.47
N GLN A 50 -21.62 -21.84 13.92
CA GLN A 50 -20.74 -22.28 12.83
C GLN A 50 -20.80 -21.32 11.63
N LYS A 51 -22.02 -20.84 11.31
CA LYS A 51 -22.19 -19.83 10.25
C LYS A 51 -21.54 -18.49 10.60
N ALA A 52 -21.53 -18.08 11.86
CA ALA A 52 -20.94 -16.81 12.29
C ALA A 52 -19.41 -16.78 12.13
N TYR A 53 -18.74 -17.92 12.34
CA TYR A 53 -17.28 -18.03 12.27
C TYR A 53 -16.75 -18.70 11.00
N ARG A 54 -17.60 -18.97 10.00
CA ARG A 54 -17.24 -19.64 8.74
C ARG A 54 -16.06 -18.98 8.02
N ASP A 55 -15.97 -17.66 8.12
CA ASP A 55 -14.95 -16.88 7.44
C ASP A 55 -13.61 -16.87 8.19
N TYR A 56 -13.60 -17.39 9.42
CA TYR A 56 -12.41 -17.53 10.24
C TYR A 56 -11.80 -18.93 10.12
N ASN A 57 -10.49 -18.99 10.23
CA ASN A 57 -9.74 -20.23 10.19
C ASN A 57 -8.53 -20.16 11.13
N TRP A 58 -8.22 -21.26 11.81
CA TRP A 58 -7.09 -21.37 12.72
C TRP A 58 -6.10 -22.40 12.17
N GLU A 59 -4.93 -21.93 11.74
CA GLU A 59 -3.90 -22.77 11.12
C GLU A 59 -2.52 -22.33 11.59
N GLU A 60 -1.64 -23.28 11.96
CA GLU A 60 -0.26 -23.02 12.36
C GLU A 60 -0.09 -21.97 13.48
N ASP A 61 -1.02 -21.96 14.44
CA ASP A 61 -1.13 -20.97 15.52
C ASP A 61 -1.40 -19.53 15.04
N LEU A 62 -1.94 -19.37 13.84
CA LEU A 62 -2.35 -18.11 13.25
C LEU A 62 -3.87 -18.08 13.02
N LEU A 63 -4.46 -16.92 13.28
CA LEU A 63 -5.86 -16.66 12.99
C LEU A 63 -5.99 -15.98 11.63
N TRP A 64 -6.84 -16.54 10.76
CA TRP A 64 -7.14 -16.03 9.44
C TRP A 64 -8.59 -15.58 9.35
N TYR A 65 -8.85 -14.53 8.59
CA TYR A 65 -10.18 -14.04 8.27
C TYR A 65 -10.31 -13.77 6.77
N CYS A 66 -11.19 -14.49 6.08
CA CYS A 66 -11.36 -14.38 4.62
C CYS A 66 -10.02 -14.46 3.86
N GLY A 67 -9.16 -15.39 4.26
CA GLY A 67 -7.82 -15.61 3.67
C GLY A 67 -6.76 -14.56 4.02
N LYS A 68 -7.02 -13.68 4.99
CA LYS A 68 -6.09 -12.64 5.44
C LYS A 68 -5.65 -12.92 6.88
N LEU A 69 -4.40 -12.67 7.18
CA LEU A 69 -3.85 -12.84 8.53
C LEU A 69 -4.43 -11.78 9.46
N VAL A 70 -5.03 -12.22 10.56
CA VAL A 70 -5.59 -11.33 11.57
C VAL A 70 -4.45 -10.73 12.38
N VAL A 71 -4.44 -9.40 12.45
CA VAL A 71 -3.48 -8.65 13.26
C VAL A 71 -4.13 -8.38 14.63
N PRO A 72 -3.47 -8.74 15.75
CA PRO A 72 -3.99 -8.48 17.09
C PRO A 72 -4.08 -6.97 17.37
N ASP A 73 -4.81 -6.60 18.41
CA ASP A 73 -5.00 -5.23 18.86
C ASP A 73 -3.73 -4.63 19.49
N LEU A 74 -2.68 -4.51 18.68
CA LEU A 74 -1.37 -4.00 19.04
C LEU A 74 -1.01 -2.82 18.13
N GLU A 75 -1.14 -1.60 18.67
CA GLU A 75 -0.94 -0.37 17.92
C GLU A 75 0.44 -0.29 17.25
N THR A 76 1.50 -0.68 17.96
CA THR A 76 2.87 -0.64 17.41
C THR A 76 3.03 -1.52 16.16
N LEU A 77 2.32 -2.64 16.10
CA LEU A 77 2.35 -3.56 14.97
C LEU A 77 1.53 -3.01 13.79
N LYS A 78 0.33 -2.47 14.08
CA LYS A 78 -0.51 -1.80 13.06
C LYS A 78 0.21 -0.60 12.45
N GLU A 79 0.84 0.25 13.27
CA GLU A 79 1.65 1.39 12.81
C GLU A 79 2.83 0.94 11.95
N ARG A 80 3.51 -0.15 12.34
CA ARG A 80 4.60 -0.70 11.54
C ARG A 80 4.10 -1.16 10.17
N LEU A 81 3.01 -1.91 10.11
CA LEU A 81 2.37 -2.32 8.85
C LEU A 81 1.96 -1.10 8.01
N LEU A 82 1.26 -0.13 8.60
CA LEU A 82 0.87 1.11 7.92
C LEU A 82 2.08 1.82 7.33
N ARG A 83 3.16 1.95 8.11
CA ARG A 83 4.41 2.56 7.66
C ARG A 83 5.02 1.81 6.48
N GLU A 84 5.16 0.48 6.54
CA GLU A 84 5.77 -0.31 5.47
C GLU A 84 5.01 -0.15 4.15
N PHE A 85 3.68 -0.28 4.18
CA PHE A 85 2.86 -0.24 2.96
C PHE A 85 2.61 1.18 2.44
N HIS A 86 2.75 2.20 3.28
CA HIS A 86 2.60 3.60 2.90
C HIS A 86 3.94 4.27 2.50
N ASN A 87 5.01 4.03 3.25
CA ASN A 87 6.31 4.65 3.01
C ASN A 87 7.19 3.83 2.06
N SER A 88 6.68 2.72 1.50
CA SER A 88 7.43 1.93 0.52
C SER A 88 7.96 2.83 -0.60
N PRO A 89 9.28 2.83 -0.87
CA PRO A 89 9.88 3.64 -1.93
C PRO A 89 9.26 3.41 -3.30
N LEU A 90 8.68 2.22 -3.52
CA LEU A 90 8.00 1.84 -4.76
C LEU A 90 6.54 2.31 -4.82
N ALA A 91 5.86 2.42 -3.67
CA ALA A 91 4.45 2.80 -3.60
C ALA A 91 4.23 4.33 -3.54
N GLY A 92 5.24 5.09 -3.11
CA GLY A 92 5.30 6.54 -3.24
C GLY A 92 4.20 7.28 -2.47
N HIS A 93 4.04 7.00 -1.17
CA HIS A 93 3.04 7.64 -0.31
C HIS A 93 1.61 7.55 -0.89
N PRO A 94 1.08 6.32 -1.06
CA PRO A 94 -0.24 6.12 -1.62
C PRO A 94 -1.33 6.76 -0.74
N GLY A 95 -2.39 7.25 -1.38
CA GLY A 95 -3.57 7.76 -0.68
C GLY A 95 -4.31 6.65 0.07
N GLN A 96 -5.24 7.05 0.94
CA GLN A 96 -5.99 6.20 1.88
C GLN A 96 -6.50 4.88 1.28
N GLN A 97 -7.18 4.94 0.14
CA GLN A 97 -7.76 3.77 -0.52
C GLN A 97 -6.69 2.78 -0.98
N ARG A 98 -5.58 3.27 -1.53
CA ARG A 98 -4.52 2.41 -2.05
C ARG A 98 -3.71 1.78 -0.92
N THR A 99 -3.45 2.52 0.15
CA THR A 99 -2.83 1.98 1.38
C THR A 99 -3.67 0.84 1.96
N LEU A 100 -4.99 1.05 2.10
CA LEU A 100 -5.91 0.02 2.56
C LEU A 100 -5.89 -1.21 1.63
N GLU A 101 -5.96 -1.00 0.32
CA GLU A 101 -5.92 -2.10 -0.65
C GLU A 101 -4.66 -2.94 -0.49
N LEU A 102 -3.48 -2.31 -0.41
CA LEU A 102 -2.20 -3.00 -0.28
C LEU A 102 -2.13 -3.83 1.01
N LEU A 103 -2.49 -3.25 2.16
CA LEU A 103 -2.52 -3.96 3.43
C LEU A 103 -3.51 -5.12 3.40
N SER A 104 -4.71 -4.89 2.85
CA SER A 104 -5.81 -5.86 2.83
C SER A 104 -5.56 -7.08 1.94
N ARG A 105 -4.43 -7.14 1.23
CA ARG A 105 -4.04 -8.34 0.48
C ARG A 105 -3.66 -9.48 1.40
N ASN A 106 -2.95 -9.15 2.49
CA ASN A 106 -2.37 -10.14 3.39
C ASN A 106 -2.87 -10.01 4.83
N TYR A 107 -3.32 -8.82 5.24
CA TYR A 107 -3.62 -8.52 6.64
C TYR A 107 -5.06 -8.05 6.84
N TRP A 108 -5.58 -8.24 8.05
CA TRP A 108 -6.89 -7.74 8.46
C TRP A 108 -6.92 -7.41 9.96
N TRP A 109 -7.62 -6.33 10.33
CA TRP A 109 -8.01 -6.05 11.72
C TRP A 109 -9.29 -5.19 11.76
N PRO A 110 -10.04 -5.20 12.88
CA PRO A 110 -11.15 -4.28 13.09
C PRO A 110 -10.69 -2.82 12.99
N GLY A 111 -11.38 -2.00 12.20
CA GLY A 111 -11.04 -0.57 12.07
C GLY A 111 -9.89 -0.24 11.11
N MET A 112 -9.36 -1.21 10.37
CA MET A 112 -8.26 -1.05 9.41
C MET A 112 -8.43 0.11 8.41
N LYS A 113 -9.66 0.36 7.94
CA LYS A 113 -9.96 1.51 7.07
C LYS A 113 -9.73 2.85 7.80
N SER A 114 -10.12 2.95 9.06
CA SER A 114 -9.92 4.15 9.88
C SER A 114 -8.43 4.35 10.17
N SER A 115 -7.71 3.28 10.54
CA SER A 115 -6.27 3.35 10.77
C SER A 115 -5.52 3.83 9.52
N ALA A 116 -5.87 3.33 8.33
CA ALA A 116 -5.28 3.78 7.07
C ALA A 116 -5.60 5.25 6.75
N LYS A 117 -6.82 5.69 7.06
CA LYS A 117 -7.24 7.09 6.89
C LYS A 117 -6.40 8.02 7.78
N GLU A 118 -6.38 7.74 9.09
CA GLU A 118 -5.67 8.54 10.08
C GLU A 118 -4.17 8.63 9.78
N TRP A 119 -3.56 7.50 9.38
CA TRP A 119 -2.15 7.46 8.99
C TRP A 119 -1.80 8.40 7.83
N VAL A 120 -2.60 8.35 6.76
CA VAL A 120 -2.38 9.20 5.57
C VAL A 120 -2.71 10.66 5.87
N GLU A 121 -3.72 10.93 6.69
CA GLU A 121 -4.07 12.29 7.13
C GLU A 121 -2.95 12.93 7.95
N CYS A 122 -2.25 12.15 8.77
CA CYS A 122 -1.11 12.59 9.55
C CYS A 122 0.21 12.65 8.75
N CYS A 123 0.27 12.19 7.50
CA CYS A 123 1.50 12.19 6.72
C CYS A 123 1.81 13.59 6.12
N PRO A 124 2.95 14.22 6.47
CA PRO A 124 3.32 15.53 5.92
C PRO A 124 3.49 15.53 4.40
N THR A 125 4.05 14.46 3.83
CA THR A 125 4.25 14.32 2.37
C THR A 125 2.93 14.27 1.62
N CYS A 126 1.96 13.47 2.11
CA CYS A 126 0.63 13.39 1.53
C CYS A 126 -0.11 14.73 1.63
N GLN A 127 -0.03 15.39 2.80
CA GLN A 127 -0.65 16.69 3.02
C GLN A 127 -0.06 17.78 2.12
N ALA A 128 1.26 17.78 1.90
CA ALA A 128 1.92 18.72 1.00
C ALA A 128 1.47 18.52 -0.46
N ASN A 129 1.39 17.27 -0.92
CA ASN A 129 0.97 16.96 -2.29
C ASN A 129 -0.50 17.32 -2.54
N CYS A 130 -1.39 17.09 -1.56
CA CYS A 130 -2.78 17.51 -1.65
C CYS A 130 -2.94 19.04 -1.71
N ARG A 131 -2.11 19.80 -0.98
CA ARG A 131 -2.14 21.28 -0.96
C ARG A 131 -1.52 21.91 -2.20
N ALA A 132 -0.68 21.19 -2.94
CA ALA A 132 -0.06 21.66 -4.19
C ALA A 132 -1.07 21.82 -5.35
N HIS A 133 -2.33 21.40 -5.18
CA HIS A 133 -3.40 21.55 -6.17
C HIS A 133 -4.05 22.96 -6.23
N ALA A 134 -3.33 24.03 -5.90
CA ALA A 134 -3.80 25.41 -6.05
C ALA A 134 -2.77 26.30 -6.78
N PRO A 135 -3.21 27.29 -7.60
CA PRO A 135 -4.20 27.24 -8.66
C PRO A 135 -3.60 26.64 -9.95
N VAL A 136 -4.44 26.27 -10.92
CA VAL A 136 -4.00 26.04 -12.30
C VAL A 136 -3.39 27.35 -12.79
N ILE A 137 -2.06 27.45 -12.81
CA ILE A 137 -1.38 28.48 -13.57
C ILE A 137 -1.70 28.16 -15.03
N ALA A 138 -2.40 29.07 -15.71
CA ALA A 138 -2.65 28.93 -17.14
C ALA A 138 -1.29 28.73 -17.83
N LEU A 139 -1.07 27.53 -18.37
CA LEU A 139 0.14 27.23 -19.12
C LEU A 139 0.17 28.19 -20.30
N LYS A 140 1.10 29.14 -20.29
CA LYS A 140 1.31 30.03 -21.44
C LYS A 140 1.76 29.13 -22.61
N PRO A 141 1.05 29.11 -23.75
CA PRO A 141 1.51 28.38 -24.92
C PRO A 141 2.93 28.85 -25.27
N LEU A 142 3.85 27.91 -25.46
CA LEU A 142 5.19 28.23 -25.95
C LEU A 142 5.04 28.87 -27.32
N GLU A 143 5.72 30.00 -27.54
CA GLU A 143 5.75 30.65 -28.84
C GLU A 143 6.42 29.70 -29.83
N VAL A 144 5.66 29.26 -30.83
CA VAL A 144 6.18 28.38 -31.88
C VAL A 144 7.18 29.19 -32.71
N PRO A 145 8.44 28.74 -32.86
CA PRO A 145 9.40 29.44 -33.71
C PRO A 145 8.84 29.56 -35.12
N LEU A 146 8.83 30.79 -35.66
CA LEU A 146 8.37 31.03 -37.02
C LEU A 146 9.21 30.19 -38.01
N PRO A 147 8.58 29.59 -39.03
CA PRO A 147 9.29 28.79 -40.03
C PRO A 147 10.36 29.66 -40.70
N VAL A 148 11.62 29.21 -40.63
CA VAL A 148 12.71 29.84 -41.37
C VAL A 148 12.47 29.65 -42.87
N PRO A 149 12.46 30.74 -43.67
CA PRO A 149 12.26 30.61 -45.11
C PRO A 149 13.44 29.85 -45.73
N HIS A 150 13.14 28.69 -46.31
CA HIS A 150 14.07 27.86 -47.06
C HIS A 150 14.36 28.54 -48.41
N ASN A 151 15.22 29.57 -48.46
CA ASN A 151 15.74 30.12 -49.72
C ASN A 151 17.03 30.93 -49.54
N ILE A 152 17.98 30.45 -48.74
CA ILE A 152 19.36 31.00 -48.73
C ILE A 152 20.31 29.96 -49.32
N LEU A 153 20.08 29.52 -50.55
CA LEU A 153 21.11 28.86 -51.37
C LEU A 153 20.80 29.04 -52.86
N GLN A 154 20.93 30.26 -53.38
CA GLN A 154 21.19 30.44 -54.81
C GLN A 154 21.68 31.87 -55.06
N LEU A 155 23.00 32.09 -55.03
CA LEU A 155 23.58 33.27 -55.68
C LEU A 155 25.10 33.19 -55.91
N HIS A 156 25.67 32.04 -56.31
CA HIS A 156 27.05 32.02 -56.81
C HIS A 156 27.23 31.02 -57.96
N HIS A 157 26.64 31.30 -59.13
CA HIS A 157 27.22 30.82 -60.39
C HIS A 157 26.77 31.70 -61.57
N ARG A 158 27.61 32.67 -61.94
CA ARG A 158 27.82 33.17 -63.32
C ARG A 158 28.78 34.36 -63.28
N ILE A 159 30.08 34.07 -63.34
CA ILE A 159 31.03 34.97 -64.02
C ILE A 159 31.99 34.10 -64.83
N SER A 160 31.68 33.94 -66.12
CA SER A 160 32.67 33.73 -67.17
C SER A 160 32.05 34.12 -68.51
N GLN A 161 32.84 34.83 -69.32
CA GLN A 161 32.57 35.41 -70.66
C GLN A 161 31.85 36.77 -70.56
N VAL A 162 32.42 37.89 -71.00
CA VAL A 162 33.28 38.20 -72.17
C VAL A 162 34.45 39.10 -71.77
#